data_AF-Q8XNY1-F1
#
_entry.id   AF-Q8XNY1-F1
#
_cell.length_a   1.000
_cell.length_b   1.000
_cell.length_c   1.000
_cell.angle_alpha   90.00
_cell.angle_beta   90.00
_cell.angle_gamma   90.00
#
_symmetry.space_group_name_H-M   'P 1'
#
loop_
_entity.id
_entity.type
_entity.pdbx_description
1 polymer ?
#
loop_
_entity_poly.entity_id
_entity_poly.type
_entity_poly.pdbx_seq_one_letter_code
_entity_poly.pdbx_strand_id
1 'polypeptide(L)'
;MRNSKITAIVLSAIIGIGVGTGGTLVYENNQEAKQISQLEQTTKTNAIEEIVKGNVLATLWQQNSGEVKALRYEAYNSGKRYVDQLVKEPTAKPYAVTLDIDETIIDNSPHAGYEIKHNELYSKENFGEWVQMADAAAIDGAKDFTDYAKSKGFEVFYVSNRSEEKELDATIKNMQKLGFVNSDKDHILLKTDTSSKDARWNKIKDNYNLAIYCGDNLGDFPDGYDNKSNEQRREIVDKEAQFFGTKYIVLPNPTYGDFENAVYGYDFKKSPEQKQEDRLNSIKSFK
;
A
#
# COMPACT_ATOMS: atom_id res chain seq x y z
N MET A 1 3.46 1.76 34.26
CA MET A 1 4.33 2.94 34.49
C MET A 1 5.80 2.51 34.56
N ARG A 2 6.43 2.31 33.41
CA ARG A 2 7.88 2.10 33.31
C ARG A 2 8.38 3.29 32.51
N ASN A 3 8.90 4.29 33.21
CA ASN A 3 9.48 5.48 32.59
C ASN A 3 10.66 5.05 31.72
N SER A 4 10.49 4.96 30.41
CA SER A 4 11.63 5.02 29.51
C SER A 4 12.09 6.48 29.53
N LYS A 5 13.29 6.70 30.06
CA LYS A 5 13.96 7.99 29.96
C LYS A 5 14.30 8.18 28.49
N ILE A 6 13.50 8.97 27.78
CA ILE A 6 13.90 9.56 26.50
C ILE A 6 15.06 10.48 26.84
N THR A 7 16.27 10.06 26.49
CA THR A 7 17.47 10.89 26.59
C THR A 7 17.35 11.96 25.52
N ALA A 8 16.74 13.10 25.86
CA ALA A 8 16.87 14.30 25.07
C ALA A 8 18.34 14.71 25.09
N ILE A 9 19.07 14.45 24.01
CA ILE A 9 20.43 14.96 23.82
C ILE A 9 20.29 16.47 23.57
N VAL A 10 20.39 17.25 24.65
CA VAL A 10 20.57 18.70 24.57
C VAL A 10 22.05 18.94 24.25
N LEU A 11 22.34 19.29 22.99
CA LEU A 11 23.66 19.76 22.57
C LEU A 11 23.90 21.16 23.14
N SER A 12 24.42 21.26 24.35
CA SER A 12 24.98 22.51 24.88
C SER A 12 26.42 22.67 24.41
N ALA A 13 26.62 23.52 23.40
CA ALA A 13 27.93 23.98 22.95
C ALA A 13 28.56 24.88 24.02
N ILE A 14 29.63 24.41 24.67
CA ILE A 14 30.50 25.24 25.51
C ILE A 14 31.64 25.75 24.63
N ILE A 15 31.59 27.01 24.23
CA ILE A 15 32.68 27.69 23.53
C ILE A 15 33.72 28.11 24.58
N GLY A 16 34.76 27.31 24.77
CA GLY A 16 35.94 27.67 25.54
C GLY A 16 36.91 28.50 24.69
N ILE A 17 37.06 29.79 24.99
CA ILE A 17 38.06 30.65 24.33
C ILE A 17 39.43 30.37 24.98
N GLY A 18 40.21 29.47 24.35
CA GLY A 18 41.61 29.19 24.69
C GLY A 18 42.54 29.68 23.59
N VAL A 19 43.39 30.65 23.91
CA VAL A 19 44.35 31.25 22.97
C VAL A 19 45.50 30.28 22.72
N GLY A 20 45.44 29.61 21.57
CA GLY A 20 46.52 28.82 20.96
C GLY A 20 46.11 27.38 20.72
N THR A 21 45.56 27.03 19.54
CA THR A 21 45.17 25.64 19.15
C THR A 21 44.46 25.53 17.79
N GLY A 22 44.74 26.38 16.79
CA GLY A 22 43.99 26.37 15.52
C GLY A 22 44.00 25.01 14.77
N GLY A 23 45.09 24.26 14.82
CA GLY A 23 45.19 22.92 14.20
C GLY A 23 44.51 21.81 15.02
N THR A 24 44.62 21.86 16.35
CA THR A 24 44.02 20.86 17.25
C THR A 24 42.50 20.99 17.30
N LEU A 25 41.98 22.23 17.39
CA LEU A 25 40.53 22.50 17.37
C LEU A 25 39.87 22.06 16.05
N VAL A 26 40.52 22.31 14.90
CA VAL A 26 40.00 21.87 13.60
C VAL A 26 40.06 20.34 13.45
N TYR A 27 41.08 19.68 14.00
CA TYR A 27 41.18 18.22 13.98
C TYR A 27 40.14 17.54 14.88
N GLU A 28 39.96 18.03 16.11
CA GLU A 28 38.94 17.54 17.05
C GLU A 28 37.53 17.71 16.50
N ASN A 29 37.20 18.90 15.97
CA ASN A 29 35.91 19.15 15.30
C ASN A 29 35.65 18.20 14.12
N ASN A 30 36.69 17.84 13.35
CA ASN A 30 36.57 16.89 12.23
C ASN A 30 36.38 15.44 12.68
N GLN A 31 36.95 15.05 13.83
CA GLN A 31 36.73 13.71 14.41
C GLN A 31 35.32 13.60 15.01
N GLU A 32 34.86 14.64 15.70
CA GLU A 32 33.49 14.71 16.22
C GLU A 32 32.46 14.68 15.10
N ALA A 33 32.65 15.44 14.02
CA ALA A 33 31.77 15.42 12.85
C ALA A 33 31.68 14.04 12.20
N LYS A 34 32.82 13.31 12.10
CA LYS A 34 32.83 11.93 11.60
C LYS A 34 32.09 10.97 12.53
N GLN A 35 32.27 11.11 13.84
CA GLN A 35 31.60 10.27 14.83
C GLN A 35 30.08 10.50 14.83
N ILE A 36 29.64 11.76 14.73
CA ILE A 36 28.22 12.12 14.60
C ILE A 36 27.63 11.50 13.33
N SER A 37 28.28 11.68 12.18
CA SER A 37 27.84 11.09 10.91
C SER A 37 27.72 9.56 10.97
N GLN A 38 28.66 8.90 11.65
CA GLN A 38 28.65 7.44 11.81
C GLN A 38 27.53 6.97 12.75
N LEU A 39 27.25 7.72 13.82
CA LEU A 39 26.13 7.46 14.73
C LEU A 39 24.77 7.67 14.05
N GLU A 40 24.63 8.73 13.24
CA GLU A 40 23.43 8.99 12.43
C GLU A 40 23.18 7.85 11.44
N GLN A 41 24.23 7.41 10.73
CA GLN A 41 24.12 6.30 9.79
C GLN A 41 23.76 4.97 10.48
N THR A 42 24.33 4.72 11.66
CA THR A 42 24.02 3.53 12.47
C THR A 42 22.57 3.56 12.94
N THR A 43 22.11 4.71 13.44
CA THR A 43 20.73 4.91 13.92
C THR A 43 19.73 4.66 12.79
N LYS A 44 20.00 5.20 11.60
CA LYS A 44 19.19 4.99 10.41
C LYS A 44 19.14 3.55 9.96
N THR A 45 20.29 2.88 9.95
CA THR A 45 20.37 1.45 9.58
C THR A 45 19.56 0.59 10.54
N ASN A 46 19.66 0.84 11.85
CA ASN A 46 18.88 0.14 12.87
C ASN A 46 17.37 0.38 12.70
N ALA A 47 16.95 1.63 12.44
CA ALA A 47 15.54 1.94 12.24
C ALA A 47 14.95 1.26 10.99
N ILE A 48 15.71 1.20 9.90
CA ILE A 48 15.33 0.42 8.71
C ILE A 48 15.17 -1.05 9.07
N GLU A 49 16.15 -1.63 9.78
CA GLU A 49 16.12 -3.03 10.19
C GLU A 49 14.91 -3.37 11.06
N GLU A 50 14.55 -2.51 12.01
CA GLU A 50 13.36 -2.69 12.85
C GLU A 50 12.05 -2.59 12.04
N ILE A 51 11.95 -1.62 11.12
CA ILE A 51 10.78 -1.48 10.24
C ILE A 51 10.60 -2.74 9.39
N VAL A 52 11.69 -3.19 8.78
CA VAL A 52 11.70 -4.34 7.87
C VAL A 52 11.41 -5.65 8.63
N LYS A 53 12.03 -5.87 9.79
CA LYS A 53 11.72 -7.01 10.67
C LYS A 53 10.27 -7.02 11.11
N GLY A 54 9.69 -5.85 11.38
CA GLY A 54 8.28 -5.70 11.71
C GLY A 54 7.33 -6.25 10.63
N ASN A 55 7.75 -6.22 9.36
CA ASN A 55 6.94 -6.72 8.25
C ASN A 55 7.06 -8.24 8.03
N VAL A 56 8.02 -8.93 8.67
CA VAL A 56 8.27 -10.37 8.45
C VAL A 56 7.03 -11.22 8.70
N LEU A 57 6.33 -11.02 9.82
CA LEU A 57 5.15 -11.81 10.15
C LEU A 57 3.98 -11.51 9.20
N ALA A 58 3.81 -10.25 8.80
CA ALA A 58 2.76 -9.84 7.85
C ALA A 58 3.00 -10.46 6.47
N THR A 59 4.24 -10.39 5.96
CA THR A 59 4.63 -11.01 4.69
C THR A 59 4.54 -12.53 4.75
N LEU A 60 4.96 -13.16 5.86
CA LEU A 60 4.81 -14.60 6.07
C LEU A 60 3.33 -15.01 6.00
N TRP A 61 2.46 -14.28 6.69
CA TRP A 61 1.02 -14.53 6.67
C TRP A 61 0.46 -14.40 5.25
N GLN A 62 0.82 -13.35 4.52
CA GLN A 62 0.34 -13.13 3.16
C GLN A 62 0.84 -14.17 2.15
N GLN A 63 2.06 -14.68 2.32
CA GLN A 63 2.66 -15.66 1.40
C GLN A 63 2.30 -17.12 1.72
N ASN A 64 2.11 -17.46 2.99
CA ASN A 64 2.10 -18.87 3.43
C ASN A 64 0.86 -19.28 4.22
N SER A 65 0.05 -18.33 4.71
CA SER A 65 -1.13 -18.70 5.51
C SER A 65 -2.23 -19.32 4.65
N GLY A 66 -2.98 -20.27 5.21
CA GLY A 66 -4.22 -20.72 4.58
C GLY A 66 -5.32 -19.67 4.70
N GLU A 67 -5.24 -18.84 5.74
CA GLU A 67 -6.19 -17.80 6.11
C GLU A 67 -6.28 -16.69 5.06
N VAL A 68 -5.14 -16.18 4.56
CA VAL A 68 -5.15 -15.18 3.48
C VAL A 68 -5.83 -15.73 2.22
N LYS A 69 -5.56 -16.99 1.89
CA LYS A 69 -6.17 -17.67 0.74
C LYS A 69 -7.68 -17.87 0.93
N ALA A 70 -8.10 -18.25 2.14
CA ALA A 70 -9.52 -18.35 2.49
C ALA A 70 -10.24 -17.00 2.39
N LEU A 71 -9.65 -15.92 2.92
CA LEU A 71 -10.20 -14.56 2.85
C LEU A 71 -10.31 -14.04 1.42
N ARG A 72 -9.29 -14.29 0.57
CA ARG A 72 -9.32 -13.96 -0.87
C ARG A 72 -10.48 -14.67 -1.57
N TYR A 73 -10.66 -15.97 -1.35
CA TYR A 73 -11.80 -16.70 -1.89
C TYR A 73 -13.15 -16.23 -1.34
N GLU A 74 -13.23 -15.95 -0.04
CA GLU A 74 -14.45 -15.43 0.59
C GLU A 74 -14.88 -14.11 -0.03
N ALA A 75 -13.95 -13.17 -0.19
CA ALA A 75 -14.18 -11.88 -0.82
C ALA A 75 -14.73 -12.04 -2.24
N TYR A 76 -14.05 -12.80 -3.09
CA TYR A 76 -14.49 -12.99 -4.47
C TYR A 76 -15.77 -13.81 -4.61
N ASN A 77 -16.00 -14.81 -3.75
CA ASN A 77 -17.27 -15.52 -3.70
C ASN A 77 -18.42 -14.59 -3.31
N SER A 78 -18.17 -13.61 -2.43
CA SER A 78 -19.16 -12.58 -2.11
C SER A 78 -19.44 -11.67 -3.29
N GLY A 79 -18.40 -11.24 -4.01
CA GLY A 79 -18.53 -10.50 -5.26
C GLY A 79 -19.40 -11.24 -6.28
N LYS A 80 -19.16 -12.54 -6.50
CA LYS A 80 -19.99 -13.36 -7.42
C LYS A 80 -21.46 -13.43 -7.00
N ARG A 81 -21.74 -13.61 -5.71
CA ARG A 81 -23.12 -13.59 -5.19
C ARG A 81 -23.81 -12.26 -5.45
N TYR A 82 -23.07 -11.14 -5.32
CA TYR A 82 -23.63 -9.82 -5.57
C TYR A 82 -23.84 -9.56 -7.07
N VAL A 83 -22.94 -10.03 -7.94
CA VAL A 83 -23.16 -10.07 -9.41
C VAL A 83 -24.48 -10.80 -9.73
N ASP A 84 -24.72 -11.99 -9.15
CA ASP A 84 -25.96 -12.75 -9.38
C ASP A 84 -27.22 -12.04 -8.90
N GLN A 85 -27.12 -11.16 -7.90
CA GLN A 85 -28.23 -10.32 -7.46
C GLN A 85 -28.49 -9.21 -8.49
N LEU A 86 -27.45 -8.48 -8.88
CA LEU A 86 -27.55 -7.35 -9.81
C LEU A 86 -28.00 -7.76 -11.22
N VAL A 87 -27.66 -8.96 -11.70
CA VAL A 87 -28.16 -9.49 -12.99
C VAL A 87 -29.69 -9.55 -13.04
N LYS A 88 -30.36 -9.63 -11.89
CA LYS A 88 -31.84 -9.67 -11.80
C LYS A 88 -32.47 -8.27 -11.84
N GLU A 89 -31.66 -7.21 -11.78
CA GLU A 89 -32.08 -5.81 -11.75
C GLU A 89 -31.48 -5.05 -12.94
N PRO A 90 -31.96 -5.29 -14.18
CA PRO A 90 -31.38 -4.66 -15.36
C PRO A 90 -31.52 -3.13 -15.33
N THR A 91 -30.48 -2.45 -15.78
CA THR A 91 -30.40 -0.99 -15.84
C THR A 91 -30.18 -0.49 -17.26
N ALA A 92 -30.45 0.80 -17.52
CA ALA A 92 -30.25 1.41 -18.84
C ALA A 92 -28.78 1.41 -19.28
N LYS A 93 -27.85 1.66 -18.36
CA LYS A 93 -26.41 1.45 -18.57
C LYS A 93 -26.02 0.03 -18.16
N PRO A 94 -25.09 -0.64 -18.86
CA PRO A 94 -24.56 -1.92 -18.42
C PRO A 94 -23.82 -1.77 -17.08
N TYR A 95 -23.83 -2.83 -16.27
CA TYR A 95 -23.04 -2.86 -15.04
C TYR A 95 -21.55 -3.03 -15.32
N ALA A 96 -20.73 -2.49 -14.42
CA ALA A 96 -19.29 -2.71 -14.41
C ALA A 96 -18.79 -3.03 -13.00
N VAL A 97 -17.67 -3.75 -12.93
CA VAL A 97 -16.85 -3.93 -11.73
C VAL A 97 -15.53 -3.21 -11.92
N THR A 98 -15.00 -2.64 -10.83
CA THR A 98 -13.62 -2.11 -10.78
C THR A 98 -12.83 -2.87 -9.75
N LEU A 99 -11.58 -3.18 -10.09
CA LEU A 99 -10.63 -3.81 -9.19
C LEU A 99 -9.37 -2.95 -9.10
N ASP A 100 -8.82 -2.79 -7.91
CA ASP A 100 -7.41 -2.45 -7.79
C ASP A 100 -6.52 -3.57 -8.36
N ILE A 101 -5.25 -3.24 -8.64
CA ILE A 101 -4.28 -4.20 -9.18
C ILE A 101 -3.43 -4.83 -8.07
N ASP A 102 -2.71 -4.02 -7.31
CA ASP A 102 -1.64 -4.51 -6.44
C ASP A 102 -2.25 -5.05 -5.15
N GLU A 103 -1.93 -6.28 -4.75
CA GLU A 103 -2.53 -6.97 -3.59
C GLU A 103 -4.03 -7.28 -3.72
N THR A 104 -4.67 -6.84 -4.81
CA THR A 104 -6.05 -7.17 -5.16
C THR A 104 -6.13 -8.22 -6.25
N ILE A 105 -5.56 -8.01 -7.45
CA ILE A 105 -5.52 -9.04 -8.51
C ILE A 105 -4.13 -9.60 -8.79
N ILE A 106 -3.08 -8.84 -8.46
CA ILE A 106 -1.67 -9.20 -8.63
C ILE A 106 -1.01 -9.30 -7.25
N ASP A 107 -0.29 -10.41 -7.01
CA ASP A 107 0.46 -10.64 -5.78
C ASP A 107 1.89 -10.11 -5.91
N ASN A 108 2.19 -9.01 -5.21
CA ASN A 108 3.51 -8.40 -5.15
C ASN A 108 4.27 -8.77 -3.87
N SER A 109 3.78 -9.72 -3.08
CA SER A 109 4.48 -10.16 -1.87
C SER A 109 5.93 -10.61 -2.09
N PRO A 110 6.37 -11.09 -3.28
CA PRO A 110 7.79 -11.33 -3.53
C PRO A 110 8.66 -10.05 -3.42
N HIS A 111 8.14 -8.89 -3.80
CA HIS A 111 8.83 -7.60 -3.62
C HIS A 111 9.00 -7.26 -2.14
N ALA A 112 7.96 -7.42 -1.32
CA ALA A 112 8.09 -7.29 0.14
C ALA A 112 9.11 -8.27 0.72
N GLY A 113 9.17 -9.49 0.17
CA GLY A 113 10.22 -10.47 0.51
C GLY A 113 11.63 -10.02 0.12
N TYR A 114 11.78 -9.30 -1.00
CA TYR A 114 13.05 -8.69 -1.40
C TYR A 114 13.47 -7.61 -0.41
N GLU A 115 12.58 -6.67 -0.08
CA GLU A 115 12.83 -5.60 0.92
C GLU A 115 13.31 -6.19 2.24
N ILE A 116 12.64 -7.27 2.70
CA ILE A 116 13.01 -8.01 3.90
C ILE A 116 14.41 -8.61 3.85
N LYS A 117 14.74 -9.28 2.75
CA LYS A 117 16.03 -9.99 2.62
C LYS A 117 17.22 -9.04 2.41
N HIS A 118 16.98 -7.84 1.89
CA HIS A 118 18.02 -6.85 1.60
C HIS A 118 18.10 -5.73 2.63
N ASN A 119 17.22 -5.73 3.64
CA ASN A 119 17.13 -4.68 4.64
C ASN A 119 16.88 -3.29 4.00
N GLU A 120 15.93 -3.24 3.07
CA GLU A 120 15.58 -2.05 2.31
C GLU A 120 14.14 -1.63 2.59
N LEU A 121 13.88 -0.33 2.54
CA LEU A 121 12.51 0.20 2.52
C LEU A 121 12.03 0.32 1.08
N TYR A 122 10.70 0.36 0.91
CA TYR A 122 10.08 0.66 -0.37
C TYR A 122 10.71 1.86 -1.08
N SER A 123 11.03 1.66 -2.35
CA SER A 123 11.37 2.73 -3.28
C SER A 123 10.63 2.53 -4.60
N LYS A 124 10.27 3.64 -5.24
CA LYS A 124 9.62 3.61 -6.56
C LYS A 124 10.50 3.00 -7.64
N GLU A 125 11.82 3.10 -7.49
CA GLU A 125 12.79 2.56 -8.45
C GLU A 125 12.81 1.03 -8.39
N ASN A 126 13.05 0.46 -7.20
CA ASN A 126 13.04 -0.99 -7.00
C ASN A 126 11.67 -1.61 -7.33
N PHE A 127 10.58 -0.99 -6.88
CA PHE A 127 9.24 -1.48 -7.26
C PHE A 127 8.99 -1.40 -8.77
N GLY A 128 9.50 -0.35 -9.42
CA GLY A 128 9.47 -0.23 -10.88
C GLY A 128 10.19 -1.39 -11.57
N GLU A 129 11.38 -1.78 -11.09
CA GLU A 129 12.11 -2.94 -11.59
C GLU A 129 11.29 -4.24 -11.44
N TRP A 130 10.67 -4.45 -10.28
CA TRP A 130 9.75 -5.57 -10.05
C TRP A 130 8.59 -5.58 -11.05
N VAL A 131 7.94 -4.44 -11.28
CA VAL A 131 6.84 -4.33 -12.24
C VAL A 131 7.31 -4.66 -13.67
N GLN A 132 8.49 -4.20 -14.09
CA GLN A 132 9.03 -4.47 -15.43
C GLN A 132 9.29 -5.97 -15.69
N MET A 133 9.52 -6.77 -14.63
CA MET A 133 9.65 -8.21 -14.76
C MET A 133 8.36 -8.85 -15.30
N ALA A 134 7.19 -8.26 -15.00
CA ALA A 134 5.87 -8.75 -15.41
C ALA A 134 5.67 -10.25 -15.08
N ASP A 135 6.15 -10.65 -13.90
CA ASP A 135 6.18 -12.04 -13.44
C ASP A 135 5.44 -12.26 -12.11
N ALA A 136 4.70 -11.24 -11.65
CA ALA A 136 3.88 -11.36 -10.46
C ALA A 136 2.75 -12.37 -10.70
N ALA A 137 2.36 -13.09 -9.65
CA ALA A 137 1.30 -14.09 -9.69
C ALA A 137 -0.09 -13.44 -9.59
N ALA A 138 -1.12 -14.17 -9.99
CA ALA A 138 -2.50 -13.75 -9.73
C ALA A 138 -2.88 -14.03 -8.27
N ILE A 139 -3.63 -13.11 -7.66
CA ILE A 139 -4.28 -13.32 -6.37
C ILE A 139 -5.34 -14.43 -6.51
N ASP A 140 -5.42 -15.30 -5.50
CA ASP A 140 -6.38 -16.43 -5.48
C ASP A 140 -7.82 -15.96 -5.71
N GLY A 141 -8.51 -16.57 -6.67
CA GLY A 141 -9.92 -16.27 -6.98
C GLY A 141 -10.15 -15.04 -7.86
N ALA A 142 -9.17 -14.16 -8.03
CA ALA A 142 -9.32 -12.92 -8.81
C ALA A 142 -9.69 -13.19 -10.28
N LYS A 143 -8.93 -14.06 -10.95
CA LYS A 143 -9.16 -14.41 -12.36
C LYS A 143 -10.55 -15.04 -12.56
N ASP A 144 -10.91 -15.96 -11.68
CA ASP A 144 -12.21 -16.65 -11.71
C ASP A 144 -13.38 -15.68 -11.44
N PHE A 145 -13.20 -14.67 -10.58
CA PHE A 145 -14.18 -13.61 -10.40
C PHE A 145 -14.32 -12.72 -11.63
N THR A 146 -13.22 -12.26 -12.24
CA THR A 146 -13.30 -11.36 -13.40
C THR A 146 -13.87 -12.07 -14.63
N ASP A 147 -13.47 -13.32 -14.88
CA ASP A 147 -14.08 -14.18 -15.90
C ASP A 147 -15.59 -14.35 -15.64
N TYR A 148 -15.98 -14.60 -14.39
CA TYR A 148 -17.38 -14.75 -14.00
C TYR A 148 -18.19 -13.48 -14.26
N ALA A 149 -17.71 -12.33 -13.78
CA ALA A 149 -18.38 -11.04 -13.99
C ALA A 149 -18.57 -10.76 -15.48
N LYS A 150 -17.52 -10.95 -16.30
CA LYS A 150 -17.59 -10.78 -17.76
C LYS A 150 -18.61 -11.73 -18.39
N SER A 151 -18.65 -13.00 -17.96
CA SER A 151 -19.64 -13.99 -18.45
C SER A 151 -21.09 -13.63 -18.13
N LYS A 152 -21.32 -12.80 -17.09
CA LYS A 152 -22.62 -12.28 -16.69
C LYS A 152 -22.98 -10.95 -17.35
N GLY A 153 -22.15 -10.46 -18.26
CA GLY A 153 -22.37 -9.22 -19.00
C GLY A 153 -21.91 -7.96 -18.25
N PHE A 154 -21.12 -8.10 -17.19
CA PHE A 154 -20.47 -6.95 -16.55
C PHE A 154 -19.22 -6.57 -17.34
N GLU A 155 -18.95 -5.27 -17.45
CA GLU A 155 -17.63 -4.81 -17.90
C GLU A 155 -16.64 -4.81 -16.74
N VAL A 156 -15.39 -5.20 -17.00
CA VAL A 156 -14.34 -5.32 -15.97
C VAL A 156 -13.27 -4.25 -16.21
N PHE A 157 -13.07 -3.40 -15.21
CA PHE A 157 -12.05 -2.35 -15.23
C PHE A 157 -11.03 -2.54 -14.11
N TYR A 158 -9.79 -2.14 -14.37
CA TYR A 158 -8.70 -2.18 -13.41
C TYR A 158 -8.20 -0.76 -13.16
N VAL A 159 -8.26 -0.30 -11.91
CA VAL A 159 -7.92 1.08 -11.55
C VAL A 159 -6.85 1.04 -10.48
N SER A 160 -5.61 1.43 -10.81
CA SER A 160 -4.44 1.24 -9.95
C SER A 160 -3.54 2.46 -9.87
N ASN A 161 -2.82 2.59 -8.77
CA ASN A 161 -1.83 3.65 -8.55
C ASN A 161 -0.43 3.36 -9.09
N ARG A 162 -0.26 2.29 -9.87
CA ARG A 162 0.86 2.15 -10.81
C ARG A 162 0.91 3.35 -11.76
N SER A 163 2.11 3.70 -12.23
CA SER A 163 2.36 4.83 -13.13
C SER A 163 1.93 4.50 -14.56
N GLU A 164 1.05 5.31 -15.15
CA GLU A 164 0.68 5.15 -16.56
C GLU A 164 1.90 5.32 -17.48
N GLU A 165 2.72 6.33 -17.23
CA GLU A 165 3.92 6.64 -18.03
C GLU A 165 4.97 5.52 -18.00
N LYS A 166 5.18 4.89 -16.84
CA LYS A 166 6.31 3.97 -16.62
C LYS A 166 5.93 2.49 -16.58
N GLU A 167 4.71 2.17 -16.17
CA GLU A 167 4.34 0.81 -15.73
C GLU A 167 3.18 0.21 -16.54
N LEU A 168 2.54 0.96 -17.44
CA LEU A 168 1.37 0.50 -18.19
C LEU A 168 1.65 -0.76 -19.04
N ASP A 169 2.66 -0.71 -19.90
CA ASP A 169 2.92 -1.82 -20.83
C ASP A 169 3.35 -3.11 -20.08
N ALA A 170 4.14 -2.97 -19.02
CA ALA A 170 4.54 -4.10 -18.18
C ALA A 170 3.36 -4.68 -17.39
N THR A 171 2.45 -3.82 -16.90
CA THR A 171 1.23 -4.23 -16.21
C THR A 171 0.31 -5.00 -17.15
N ILE A 172 0.07 -4.48 -18.37
CA ILE A 172 -0.71 -5.17 -19.41
C ILE A 172 -0.09 -6.54 -19.72
N LYS A 173 1.22 -6.59 -19.92
CA LYS A 173 1.94 -7.85 -20.20
C LYS A 173 1.75 -8.87 -19.08
N ASN A 174 1.87 -8.45 -17.82
CA ASN A 174 1.68 -9.35 -16.68
C ASN A 174 0.23 -9.87 -16.63
N MET A 175 -0.76 -8.99 -16.83
CA MET A 175 -2.17 -9.36 -16.76
C MET A 175 -2.60 -10.28 -17.92
N GLN A 176 -2.09 -10.03 -19.12
CA GLN A 176 -2.27 -10.91 -20.27
C GLN A 176 -1.64 -12.29 -20.05
N LYS A 177 -0.43 -12.34 -19.46
CA LYS A 177 0.23 -13.61 -19.09
C LYS A 177 -0.60 -14.42 -18.09
N LEU A 178 -1.27 -13.74 -17.15
CA LEU A 178 -2.16 -14.36 -16.17
C LEU A 178 -3.57 -14.67 -16.72
N GLY A 179 -3.87 -14.24 -17.95
CA GLY A 179 -5.14 -14.52 -18.63
C GLY A 179 -6.33 -13.76 -18.05
N PHE A 180 -6.12 -12.56 -17.49
CA PHE A 180 -7.21 -11.70 -17.06
C PHE A 180 -8.01 -11.16 -18.25
N VAL A 181 -9.34 -11.15 -18.15
CA VAL A 181 -10.21 -10.47 -19.13
C VAL A 181 -9.87 -8.98 -19.19
N ASN A 182 -10.08 -8.36 -20.34
CA ASN A 182 -9.90 -6.92 -20.55
C ASN A 182 -8.51 -6.40 -20.14
N SER A 183 -7.47 -7.18 -20.44
CA SER A 183 -6.08 -6.80 -20.19
C SER A 183 -5.54 -5.92 -21.32
N ASP A 184 -6.13 -4.72 -21.47
CA ASP A 184 -5.81 -3.74 -22.51
C ASP A 184 -5.87 -2.28 -21.98
N LYS A 185 -5.46 -1.32 -22.81
CA LYS A 185 -5.32 0.10 -22.45
C LYS A 185 -6.66 0.80 -22.21
N ASP A 186 -7.77 0.25 -22.70
CA ASP A 186 -9.09 0.87 -22.55
C ASP A 186 -9.73 0.50 -21.21
N HIS A 187 -9.29 -0.61 -20.60
CA HIS A 187 -9.84 -1.13 -19.34
C HIS A 187 -8.88 -1.01 -18.14
N ILE A 188 -7.58 -0.78 -18.38
CA ILE A 188 -6.58 -0.57 -17.34
C ILE A 188 -6.30 0.94 -17.20
N LEU A 189 -6.82 1.56 -16.15
CA LEU A 189 -6.67 2.99 -15.85
C LEU A 189 -5.65 3.21 -14.73
N LEU A 190 -4.43 3.56 -15.11
CA LEU A 190 -3.32 3.81 -14.20
C LEU A 190 -3.26 5.26 -13.73
N LYS A 191 -2.38 5.54 -12.77
CA LYS A 191 -2.19 6.89 -12.22
C LYS A 191 -1.40 7.77 -13.18
N THR A 192 -1.96 8.94 -13.47
CA THR A 192 -1.34 10.04 -14.21
C THR A 192 -0.78 11.10 -13.26
N ASP A 193 -1.67 11.74 -12.50
CA ASP A 193 -1.42 12.97 -11.73
C ASP A 193 -1.72 12.79 -10.24
N THR A 194 -2.85 12.18 -9.91
CA THR A 194 -3.30 11.97 -8.52
C THR A 194 -3.48 10.50 -8.15
N SER A 195 -3.13 10.16 -6.92
CA SER A 195 -3.38 8.82 -6.36
C SER A 195 -4.86 8.56 -6.07
N SER A 196 -5.69 9.60 -5.97
CA SER A 196 -7.14 9.41 -5.84
C SER A 196 -7.70 8.74 -7.10
N LYS A 197 -8.61 7.79 -6.93
CA LYS A 197 -9.18 7.00 -8.03
C LYS A 197 -10.46 7.59 -8.61
N ASP A 198 -11.01 8.63 -7.97
CA ASP A 198 -12.29 9.26 -8.33
C ASP A 198 -12.39 9.67 -9.80
N ALA A 199 -11.37 10.36 -10.33
CA ALA A 199 -11.38 10.81 -11.73
C ALA A 199 -11.44 9.64 -12.72
N ARG A 200 -10.80 8.51 -12.38
CA ARG A 200 -10.79 7.30 -13.21
C ARG A 200 -12.12 6.56 -13.12
N TRP A 201 -12.71 6.46 -11.92
CA TRP A 201 -14.06 5.91 -11.77
C TRP A 201 -15.13 6.77 -12.44
N ASN A 202 -15.00 8.09 -12.44
CA ASN A 202 -15.95 8.98 -13.11
C ASN A 202 -15.99 8.73 -14.62
N LYS A 203 -14.82 8.54 -15.26
CA LYS A 203 -14.75 8.14 -16.68
C LYS A 203 -15.49 6.83 -16.97
N ILE A 204 -15.43 5.86 -16.06
CA ILE A 204 -16.17 4.60 -16.19
C ILE A 204 -17.69 4.86 -16.03
N LYS A 205 -18.07 5.66 -15.03
CA LYS A 205 -19.48 5.98 -14.72
C LYS A 205 -20.21 6.73 -15.84
N ASP A 206 -19.47 7.39 -16.74
CA ASP A 206 -20.04 8.03 -17.93
C ASP A 206 -20.81 7.02 -18.80
N ASN A 207 -20.32 5.78 -18.91
CA ASN A 207 -20.89 4.75 -19.77
C ASN A 207 -21.47 3.53 -19.01
N TYR A 208 -21.04 3.31 -17.77
CA TYR A 208 -21.38 2.11 -16.99
C TYR A 208 -21.98 2.43 -15.63
N ASN A 209 -22.76 1.51 -15.09
CA ASN A 209 -23.12 1.48 -13.68
C ASN A 209 -22.03 0.75 -12.89
N LEU A 210 -21.10 1.50 -12.31
CA LEU A 210 -20.00 0.93 -11.54
C LEU A 210 -20.49 0.44 -10.18
N ALA A 211 -20.78 -0.87 -10.10
CA ALA A 211 -21.58 -1.48 -9.05
C ALA A 211 -20.77 -2.23 -7.99
N ILE A 212 -19.57 -2.70 -8.33
CA ILE A 212 -18.69 -3.41 -7.40
C ILE A 212 -17.29 -2.83 -7.48
N TYR A 213 -16.71 -2.54 -6.32
CA TYR A 213 -15.35 -2.05 -6.13
C TYR A 213 -14.60 -3.10 -5.33
N CYS A 214 -13.47 -3.58 -5.86
CA CYS A 214 -12.61 -4.55 -5.19
C CYS A 214 -11.27 -3.89 -4.89
N GLY A 215 -10.76 -4.06 -3.68
CA GLY A 215 -9.49 -3.47 -3.27
C GLY A 215 -9.02 -3.96 -1.90
N ASP A 216 -7.73 -3.84 -1.64
CA ASP A 216 -7.13 -4.11 -0.33
C ASP A 216 -6.97 -2.82 0.52
N ASN A 217 -7.09 -1.65 -0.10
CA ASN A 217 -7.03 -0.36 0.56
C ASN A 217 -8.40 0.32 0.55
N LEU A 218 -8.77 1.03 1.62
CA LEU A 218 -10.03 1.80 1.63
C LEU A 218 -10.05 2.92 0.58
N GLY A 219 -8.88 3.39 0.09
CA GLY A 219 -8.79 4.30 -1.06
C GLY A 219 -9.26 3.69 -2.40
N ASP A 220 -9.58 2.39 -2.41
CA ASP A 220 -10.14 1.66 -3.56
C ASP A 220 -11.66 1.63 -3.54
N PHE A 221 -12.28 2.20 -2.51
CA PHE A 221 -13.71 2.40 -2.42
C PHE A 221 -14.04 3.88 -2.56
N PRO A 222 -15.19 4.24 -3.16
CA PRO A 222 -15.66 5.60 -3.12
C PRO A 222 -15.96 6.01 -1.65
N ASP A 223 -16.33 7.27 -1.45
CA ASP A 223 -16.75 7.82 -0.14
C ASP A 223 -15.61 8.46 0.69
N GLY A 224 -14.50 8.77 0.01
CA GLY A 224 -13.55 9.78 0.47
C GLY A 224 -12.65 9.31 1.59
N TYR A 225 -11.97 8.17 1.44
CA TYR A 225 -10.99 7.67 2.41
C TYR A 225 -9.61 8.35 2.31
N ASP A 226 -9.37 9.10 1.25
CA ASP A 226 -8.09 9.73 0.92
C ASP A 226 -7.65 10.75 1.99
N ASN A 227 -6.37 10.72 2.36
CA ASN A 227 -5.73 11.67 3.28
C ASN A 227 -6.43 11.82 4.65
N LYS A 228 -6.91 10.72 5.22
CA LYS A 228 -7.61 10.68 6.52
C LYS A 228 -6.86 9.90 7.58
N SER A 229 -7.01 10.30 8.84
CA SER A 229 -6.48 9.52 9.95
C SER A 229 -7.14 8.13 10.02
N ASN A 230 -6.46 7.15 10.63
CA ASN A 230 -7.04 5.82 10.83
C ASN A 230 -8.34 5.85 11.66
N GLU A 231 -8.53 6.84 12.52
CA GLU A 231 -9.79 7.04 13.24
C GLU A 231 -10.92 7.42 12.28
N GLN A 232 -10.72 8.47 11.48
CA GLN A 232 -11.69 8.91 10.48
C GLN A 232 -12.00 7.82 9.45
N ARG A 233 -10.98 7.06 9.02
CA ARG A 233 -11.16 5.94 8.08
C ARG A 233 -12.07 4.86 8.68
N ARG A 234 -11.89 4.50 9.95
CA ARG A 234 -12.77 3.54 10.65
C ARG A 234 -14.20 4.08 10.83
N GLU A 235 -14.37 5.36 11.14
CA GLU A 235 -15.70 5.97 11.23
C GLU A 235 -16.47 5.94 9.90
N ILE A 236 -15.77 6.06 8.77
CA ILE A 236 -16.39 5.90 7.45
C ILE A 236 -16.77 4.44 7.23
N VAL A 237 -15.89 3.48 7.58
CA VAL A 237 -16.23 2.05 7.53
C VAL A 237 -17.49 1.74 8.33
N ASP A 238 -17.64 2.30 9.53
CA ASP A 238 -18.82 2.09 10.37
C ASP A 238 -20.11 2.64 9.72
N LYS A 239 -20.03 3.78 9.01
CA LYS A 239 -21.17 4.38 8.28
C LYS A 239 -21.54 3.58 7.03
N GLU A 240 -20.54 3.01 6.38
CA GLU A 240 -20.67 2.27 5.12
C GLU A 240 -20.77 0.74 5.34
N ALA A 241 -20.92 0.28 6.58
CA ALA A 241 -20.83 -1.12 6.99
C ALA A 241 -21.68 -2.07 6.11
N GLN A 242 -22.88 -1.64 5.70
CA GLN A 242 -23.78 -2.43 4.86
C GLN A 242 -23.25 -2.76 3.45
N PHE A 243 -22.27 -2.00 2.95
CA PHE A 243 -21.74 -2.16 1.60
C PHE A 243 -20.59 -3.17 1.51
N PHE A 244 -19.94 -3.46 2.64
CA PHE A 244 -18.86 -4.44 2.68
C PHE A 244 -19.39 -5.86 2.48
N GLY A 245 -18.77 -6.60 1.57
CA GLY A 245 -19.22 -7.92 1.11
C GLY A 245 -20.26 -7.87 -0.03
N THR A 246 -20.70 -6.68 -0.44
CA THR A 246 -21.56 -6.46 -1.62
C THR A 246 -20.91 -5.50 -2.60
N LYS A 247 -21.18 -4.20 -2.47
CA LYS A 247 -20.63 -3.13 -3.29
C LYS A 247 -19.12 -2.98 -3.08
N TYR A 248 -18.63 -3.20 -1.85
CA TYR A 248 -17.21 -3.14 -1.49
C TYR A 248 -16.69 -4.53 -1.15
N ILE A 249 -15.79 -5.04 -1.97
CA ILE A 249 -15.14 -6.34 -1.79
C ILE A 249 -13.71 -6.11 -1.33
N VAL A 250 -13.45 -6.38 -0.06
CA VAL A 250 -12.16 -6.08 0.58
C VAL A 250 -11.24 -7.29 0.51
N LEU A 251 -10.00 -7.06 0.10
CA LEU A 251 -8.93 -8.04 0.11
C LEU A 251 -7.97 -7.74 1.29
N PRO A 252 -7.38 -8.77 1.92
CA PRO A 252 -6.49 -8.53 3.05
C PRO A 252 -5.06 -8.19 2.59
N ASN A 253 -4.57 -7.03 3.02
CA ASN A 253 -3.16 -6.63 2.89
C ASN A 253 -2.63 -6.07 4.23
N PRO A 254 -1.89 -6.87 5.01
CA PRO A 254 -1.29 -6.39 6.25
C PRO A 254 0.11 -5.79 6.07
N THR A 255 0.67 -5.79 4.85
CA THR A 255 2.10 -5.48 4.63
C THR A 255 2.37 -4.00 4.40
N TYR A 256 1.44 -3.30 3.74
CA TYR A 256 1.53 -1.86 3.46
C TYR A 256 0.14 -1.30 3.11
N GLY A 257 0.02 0.03 3.02
CA GLY A 257 -1.17 0.69 2.50
C GLY A 257 -1.48 2.00 3.23
N ASP A 258 -2.64 2.59 2.97
CA ASP A 258 -2.98 3.86 3.61
C ASP A 258 -3.21 3.76 5.12
N PHE A 259 -3.46 2.56 5.66
CA PHE A 259 -3.49 2.39 7.11
C PHE A 259 -2.13 2.74 7.73
N GLU A 260 -1.04 2.46 7.01
CA GLU A 260 0.32 2.82 7.40
C GLU A 260 0.60 4.29 7.11
N ASN A 261 0.23 4.78 5.91
CA ASN A 261 0.42 6.19 5.55
C ASN A 261 -0.29 7.14 6.53
N ALA A 262 -1.47 6.77 7.01
CA ALA A 262 -2.22 7.53 8.00
C ALA A 262 -1.51 7.62 9.36
N VAL A 263 -0.71 6.62 9.74
CA VAL A 263 0.17 6.68 10.93
C VAL A 263 1.23 7.76 10.77
N TYR A 264 1.72 7.95 9.54
CA TYR A 264 2.72 8.97 9.20
C TYR A 264 2.11 10.35 8.92
N GLY A 265 0.79 10.51 9.05
CA GLY A 265 0.09 11.72 8.62
C GLY A 265 0.26 12.01 7.13
N TYR A 266 0.47 10.98 6.31
CA TYR A 266 0.79 11.07 4.88
C TYR A 266 2.08 11.85 4.57
N ASP A 267 2.96 12.06 5.55
CA ASP A 267 4.28 12.66 5.34
C ASP A 267 5.33 11.59 4.96
N PHE A 268 5.46 11.36 3.66
CA PHE A 268 6.42 10.41 3.12
C PHE A 268 7.89 10.83 3.29
N LYS A 269 8.17 12.08 3.70
CA LYS A 269 9.54 12.59 3.92
C LYS A 269 10.11 12.23 5.29
N LYS A 270 9.28 11.70 6.20
CA LYS A 270 9.71 11.22 7.50
C LYS A 270 10.88 10.24 7.39
N SER A 271 11.86 10.41 8.26
CA SER A 271 13.01 9.52 8.34
C SER A 271 12.60 8.13 8.82
N PRO A 272 13.40 7.08 8.59
CA PRO A 272 13.12 5.74 9.12
C PRO A 272 12.89 5.73 10.64
N GLU A 273 13.64 6.53 11.40
CA GLU A 273 13.48 6.67 12.85
C GLU A 273 12.11 7.22 13.21
N GLN A 274 11.69 8.30 12.55
CA GLN A 274 10.38 8.93 12.77
C GLN A 274 9.25 7.96 12.41
N LYS A 275 9.37 7.23 11.30
CA LYS A 275 8.40 6.22 10.90
C LYS A 275 8.30 5.08 11.92
N GLN A 276 9.42 4.62 12.45
CA GLN A 276 9.43 3.58 13.46
C GLN A 276 8.81 4.07 14.78
N GLU A 277 9.13 5.29 15.19
CA GLU A 277 8.53 5.92 16.37
C GLU A 277 7.01 6.10 16.22
N ASP A 278 6.53 6.60 15.07
CA ASP A 278 5.10 6.75 14.79
C ASP A 278 4.37 5.39 14.84
N ARG A 279 4.96 4.34 14.24
CA ARG A 279 4.43 2.97 14.31
C ARG A 279 4.28 2.52 15.76
N LEU A 280 5.34 2.62 16.56
CA LEU A 280 5.33 2.22 17.98
C LEU A 280 4.31 3.00 18.81
N ASN A 281 4.22 4.32 18.60
CA ASN A 281 3.28 5.18 19.31
C ASN A 281 1.80 4.91 18.95
N SER A 282 1.55 4.33 17.77
CA SER A 282 0.20 3.95 17.33
C SER A 282 -0.33 2.65 17.97
N ILE A 283 0.55 1.84 18.57
CA ILE A 283 0.20 0.55 19.16
C ILE A 283 -0.41 0.75 20.55
N LYS A 284 -1.63 0.24 20.75
CA LYS A 284 -2.29 0.24 22.06
C LYS A 284 -1.75 -0.90 22.93
N SER A 285 -1.23 -0.56 24.11
CA SER A 285 -0.81 -1.51 25.15
C SER A 285 -1.91 -1.69 26.20
N PHE A 286 -1.99 -2.89 26.81
CA PHE A 286 -2.92 -3.17 27.90
C PHE A 286 -2.45 -2.65 29.28
N LYS A 287 -1.27 -2.00 29.35
CA LYS A 287 -0.67 -1.35 30.53
C LYS A 287 0.19 -0.16 30.17
#